data_AF-A0A3D1E216-F1
#
_entry.id   AF-A0A3D1E216-F1
#
_cell.length_a   1.000
_cell.length_b   1.000
_cell.length_c   1.000
_cell.angle_alpha   90.00
_cell.angle_beta   90.00
_cell.angle_gamma   90.00
#
_symmetry.space_group_name_H-M   'P 1'
#
loop_
_entity.id
_entity.type
_entity.pdbx_description
1 polymer ?
#
loop_
_entity_poly.entity_id
_entity_poly.type
_entity_poly.pdbx_seq_one_letter_code
_entity_poly.pdbx_strand_id
1 'polypeptide(L)' 'QAFGNGPHFCQGSHVARRAVADVMLPILFDKFPNMSIPNRDDVIWRGFGFRGPTQIPIRLQ' A
#
# COMPACT_ATOMS: atom_id res chain seq x y z
N GLN A 1 -11.54 9.41 -4.24
CA GLN A 1 -11.94 9.52 -2.81
C GLN A 1 -11.60 8.19 -2.15
N ALA A 2 -10.52 8.11 -1.36
CA ALA A 2 -10.05 6.82 -0.81
C ALA A 2 -10.85 6.34 0.42
N PHE A 3 -11.43 7.28 1.17
CA PHE A 3 -12.13 7.03 2.44
C PHE A 3 -13.63 7.39 2.38
N GLY A 4 -14.16 7.61 1.18
CA GLY A 4 -15.52 8.12 0.99
C GLY A 4 -15.70 9.56 1.50
N ASN A 5 -16.95 9.98 1.64
CA ASN A 5 -17.39 11.28 2.13
C ASN A 5 -18.79 11.16 2.75
N GLY A 6 -19.22 12.14 3.56
CA GLY A 6 -20.56 12.20 4.14
C GLY A 6 -20.73 11.35 5.41
N PRO A 7 -21.97 10.99 5.78
CA PRO A 7 -22.28 10.27 7.02
C PRO A 7 -21.57 8.91 7.17
N HIS A 8 -21.09 8.35 6.07
CA HIS A 8 -20.36 7.07 6.02
C HIS A 8 -18.87 7.26 5.72
N PHE A 9 -18.31 8.43 6.05
CA PHE A 9 -16.87 8.63 5.98
C PHE A 9 -16.12 7.57 6.79
N CYS A 10 -15.02 7.04 6.24
CA CYS A 10 -14.32 5.91 6.84
C CYS A 10 -13.83 6.24 8.25
N GLN A 11 -14.40 5.54 9.23
CA GLN A 11 -14.01 5.64 10.64
C GLN A 11 -12.54 5.24 10.88
N GLY A 12 -11.98 4.40 10.00
CA GLY A 12 -10.60 3.92 10.08
C GLY A 12 -9.56 4.84 9.42
N SER A 13 -9.93 5.99 8.87
CA SER A 13 -9.01 6.85 8.10
C SER A 13 -7.75 7.26 8.87
N HIS A 14 -7.89 7.64 10.15
CA HIS A 14 -6.75 7.98 11.01
C HIS A 14 -5.87 6.78 11.33
N VAL A 15 -6.47 5.62 11.60
CA VAL A 15 -5.73 4.38 11.88
C VAL A 15 -4.95 3.94 10.64
N ALA A 16 -5.57 3.95 9.46
CA ALA A 16 -4.92 3.61 8.20
C ALA A 16 -3.74 4.54 7.89
N ARG A 17 -3.90 5.86 8.09
CA ARG A 17 -2.81 6.83 7.92
C ARG A 17 -1.65 6.53 8.86
N ARG A 18 -1.93 6.33 10.15
CA ARG A 18 -0.88 6.06 11.15
C ARG A 18 -0.15 4.75 10.84
N ALA A 19 -0.91 3.67 10.62
CA ALA A 19 -0.33 2.35 10.40
C ALA A 19 0.52 2.29 9.12
N VAL A 20 0.01 2.79 8.00
CA VAL A 20 0.67 2.67 6.70
C VAL A 20 1.71 3.76 6.51
N ALA A 21 1.30 5.03 6.61
CA ALA A 21 2.15 6.15 6.21
C ALA A 21 3.18 6.51 7.28
N ASP A 22 2.79 6.52 8.55
CA ASP A 22 3.66 7.02 9.62
C ASP A 22 4.51 5.92 10.27
N VAL A 23 4.09 4.65 10.17
CA VAL A 23 4.81 3.51 10.79
C VAL A 23 5.41 2.57 9.75
N MET A 24 4.59 1.93 8.92
CA MET A 24 5.05 0.85 8.03
C MET A 24 6.02 1.34 6.95
N LEU A 25 5.69 2.41 6.23
CA LEU A 25 6.52 2.91 5.13
C LEU A 25 7.91 3.39 5.59
N PRO A 26 8.05 4.19 6.67
CA PRO A 26 9.37 4.57 7.17
C PRO A 26 10.24 3.37 7.53
N ILE A 27 9.69 2.39 8.25
CA ILE A 27 10.43 1.18 8.64
C ILE A 27 10.89 0.39 7.40
N LEU A 28 10.02 0.26 6.40
CA LEU A 28 10.33 -0.49 5.18
C LEU A 28 11.47 0.16 4.39
N PHE A 29 11.39 1.49 4.17
CA PHE A 29 12.40 2.20 3.39
C PHE A 29 13.72 2.41 4.14
N ASP A 30 13.69 2.52 5.47
CA ASP A 30 14.90 2.57 6.30
C ASP A 30 15.68 1.24 6.22
N LYS A 31 14.96 0.10 6.29
CA LYS A 31 15.59 -1.22 6.23
C LYS A 31 16.02 -1.66 4.84
N PHE A 32 15.28 -1.27 3.80
CA PHE A 32 15.52 -1.72 2.42
C PHE A 32 15.54 -0.52 1.46
N PRO A 33 16.53 0.38 1.58
CA PRO A 33 16.57 1.61 0.80
C PRO A 33 16.72 1.37 -0.70
N ASN A 34 17.26 0.21 -1.10
CA ASN A 34 17.54 -0.16 -2.49
C ASN A 34 16.60 -1.26 -3.02
N MET A 35 15.45 -1.49 -2.37
CA MET A 35 14.49 -2.48 -2.87
C MET A 35 13.94 -2.10 -4.24
N SER A 36 13.70 -3.10 -5.09
CA SER A 36 13.20 -2.87 -6.44
C SER A 36 12.24 -3.95 -6.91
N ILE A 37 11.41 -3.60 -7.89
CA ILE A 37 10.57 -4.57 -8.62
C ILE A 37 11.39 -5.02 -9.83
N PRO A 38 11.90 -6.27 -9.86
CA PRO A 38 12.81 -6.71 -10.92
C PRO A 38 12.13 -6.82 -12.29
N ASN A 39 10.85 -7.21 -12.32
CA ASN A 39 10.03 -7.25 -13.52
C ASN A 39 8.64 -6.69 -13.20
N ARG A 40 8.23 -5.65 -13.93
CA ARG A 40 6.95 -4.96 -13.70
C ARG A 40 5.75 -5.74 -14.23
N ASP A 41 5.95 -6.61 -15.21
CA ASP A 41 4.88 -7.43 -15.79
C ASP A 41 4.37 -8.50 -14.81
N ASP A 42 5.18 -8.83 -13.80
CA ASP A 42 4.80 -9.78 -12.73
C ASP A 42 3.92 -9.14 -11.64
N VAL A 43 3.62 -7.84 -11.73
CA VAL A 43 2.70 -7.15 -10.81
C VAL A 43 1.26 -7.39 -11.24
N ILE A 44 0.55 -8.22 -10.48
CA ILE A 44 -0.83 -8.62 -10.82
C ILE A 44 -1.82 -7.73 -10.06
N TRP A 45 -2.68 -7.05 -10.81
CA TRP A 45 -3.78 -6.24 -10.27
C TRP A 45 -5.11 -6.98 -10.39
N ARG A 46 -5.92 -6.96 -9.32
CA ARG A 46 -7.27 -7.54 -9.33
C ARG A 46 -8.24 -6.66 -8.54
N GLY A 47 -9.53 -6.95 -8.69
CA GLY A 47 -10.61 -6.36 -7.92
C GLY A 47 -11.42 -5.31 -8.66
N PHE A 48 -12.62 -5.03 -8.11
CA PHE A 48 -13.56 -4.02 -8.59
C PHE A 48 -13.87 -3.03 -7.46
N GLY A 49 -14.57 -3.46 -6.41
CA GLY A 49 -14.90 -2.62 -5.24
C GLY A 49 -13.69 -2.27 -4.38
N PHE A 50 -12.78 -3.23 -4.19
CA PHE A 50 -11.43 -2.99 -3.64
C PHE A 50 -10.42 -3.46 -4.67
N ARG A 51 -9.84 -2.51 -5.41
CA ARG A 51 -8.84 -2.78 -6.44
C ARG A 51 -7.44 -2.56 -5.88
N GLY A 52 -6.57 -3.54 -6.07
CA GLY A 52 -5.19 -3.47 -5.61
C GLY A 52 -4.30 -4.54 -6.25
N PRO A 53 -2.98 -4.44 -6.05
CA PRO A 53 -2.08 -5.49 -6.46
C PRO A 53 -2.25 -6.70 -5.54
N THR A 54 -2.51 -7.87 -6.11
CA THR A 54 -2.52 -9.14 -5.38
C THR A 54 -1.14 -9.80 -5.35
N GLN A 55 -0.22 -9.30 -6.18
CA GLN A 55 1.17 -9.74 -6.24
C GLN A 55 2.06 -8.56 -6.60
N ILE A 56 3.13 -8.35 -5.83
CA ILE A 56 4.23 -7.44 -6.14
C ILE A 56 5.54 -8.13 -5.75
N PRO A 57 6.26 -8.77 -6.68
CA PRO A 57 7.55 -9.37 -6.37
C PRO A 57 8.57 -8.24 -6.11
N ILE A 58 9.22 -8.28 -4.95
CA ILE A 58 10.22 -7.30 -4.54
C ILE A 58 11.56 -7.99 -4.33
N ARG A 59 12.62 -7.44 -4.91
CA ARG A 59 14.00 -7.77 -4.57
C ARG A 59 14.46 -6.84 -3.46
N LEU A 60 14.76 -7.39 -2.30
CA LEU A 60 15.39 -6.68 -1.19
C LEU A 60 16.91 -6.68 -1.42
N GLN A 61 17.56 -5.54 -1.16
CA GLN A 61 19.00 -5.35 -1.27
C GLN A 61 19.52 -4.71 0.01
#